data_AF-A0A842S1I4-F1
#
_entry.id   AF-A0A842S1I4-F1
#
_cell.length_a   1.000
_cell.length_b   1.000
_cell.length_c   1.000
_cell.angle_alpha   90.00
_cell.angle_beta   90.00
_cell.angle_gamma   90.00
#
_symmetry.space_group_name_H-M   'P 1'
#
loop_
_entity.id
_entity.type
_entity.pdbx_description
1 polymer ?
#
loop_
_entity_poly.entity_id
_entity_poly.type
_entity_poly.pdbx_seq_one_letter_code
_entity_poly.pdbx_strand_id
1 'polypeptide(L)'
;MKNIQEEMDKYITYFKKKKRFEFGDKEEINKILNSEKYFEFIDTVYNYYNSQINPDAQSKERLAIQCYLDADETINSFWIRLLGNNINDEIKNHLKITI
;
A
#
# COMPACT_ATOMS: atom_id res chain seq x y z
N MET A 1 -2.41 -14.78 -11.13
CA MET A 1 -1.68 -13.71 -10.42
C MET A 1 -1.22 -14.21 -9.07
N LYS A 2 -0.02 -13.82 -8.62
CA LYS A 2 0.43 -14.07 -7.24
C LYS A 2 -0.55 -13.39 -6.27
N ASN A 3 -0.76 -14.00 -5.10
CA ASN A 3 -1.65 -13.49 -4.07
C ASN A 3 -1.22 -12.06 -3.69
N ILE A 4 -2.13 -11.09 -3.72
CA ILE A 4 -1.82 -9.69 -3.38
C ILE A 4 -1.18 -9.57 -1.99
N GLN A 5 -1.54 -10.47 -1.08
CA GLN A 5 -0.94 -10.57 0.25
C GLN A 5 0.56 -10.89 0.20
N GLU A 6 0.99 -11.79 -0.68
CA GLU A 6 2.40 -12.15 -0.84
C GLU A 6 3.20 -10.99 -1.43
N GLU A 7 2.62 -10.23 -2.36
CA GLU A 7 3.28 -9.03 -2.89
C GLU A 7 3.39 -7.96 -1.80
N MET A 8 2.31 -7.70 -1.05
CA MET A 8 2.35 -6.80 0.09
C MET A 8 3.44 -7.19 1.11
N ASP A 9 3.57 -8.48 1.43
CA ASP A 9 4.58 -8.99 2.36
C ASP A 9 6.02 -8.70 1.89
N LYS A 10 6.27 -8.76 0.58
CA LYS A 10 7.58 -8.40 0.02
C LYS A 10 7.88 -6.92 0.19
N TYR A 11 6.91 -6.05 -0.07
CA TYR A 11 7.08 -4.60 0.13
C TYR A 11 7.27 -4.25 1.60
N ILE A 12 6.47 -4.83 2.50
CA ILE A 12 6.67 -4.67 3.96
C ILE A 12 8.07 -5.11 4.36
N THR A 13 8.51 -6.29 3.89
CA THR A 13 9.85 -6.81 4.17
C THR A 13 10.94 -5.89 3.61
N TYR A 14 10.75 -5.34 2.41
CA TYR A 14 11.69 -4.40 1.78
C TYR A 14 11.85 -3.13 2.63
N PHE A 15 10.75 -2.51 3.03
CA PHE A 15 10.79 -1.29 3.84
C PHE A 15 11.28 -1.54 5.27
N LYS A 16 11.05 -2.73 5.83
CA LYS A 16 11.63 -3.14 7.13
C LYS A 16 13.11 -3.52 7.06
N LYS A 17 13.60 -4.05 5.92
CA LYS A 17 15.01 -4.49 5.77
C LYS A 17 16.00 -3.34 5.67
N LYS A 18 15.60 -2.18 5.16
CA LYS A 18 16.39 -0.96 5.29
C LYS A 18 16.36 -0.57 6.78
N LYS A 19 17.46 -0.81 7.51
CA LYS A 19 17.54 -0.77 8.99
C LYS A 19 17.09 0.57 9.62
N ARG A 20 16.53 0.45 10.85
CA ARG A 20 16.21 1.51 11.84
C ARG A 20 15.42 2.70 11.29
N PHE A 21 14.36 2.42 10.54
CA PHE A 21 13.26 3.37 10.51
C PHE A 21 12.62 3.30 11.91
N GLU A 22 12.87 4.30 12.76
CA GLU A 22 12.00 4.57 13.90
C GLU A 22 10.67 5.02 13.32
N PHE A 23 9.88 4.05 12.86
CA PHE A 23 8.52 4.29 12.39
C PHE A 23 7.78 4.97 13.53
N GLY A 24 7.31 6.19 13.28
CA GLY A 24 6.87 7.12 14.32
C GLY A 24 7.14 8.57 13.91
N ASP A 25 8.19 8.80 13.10
CA ASP A 25 8.47 10.08 12.48
C ASP A 25 7.77 10.23 11.11
N LYS A 26 7.10 11.38 10.89
CA LYS A 26 6.46 11.74 9.62
C LYS A 26 7.48 11.89 8.50
N GLU A 27 8.71 12.32 8.77
CA GLU A 27 9.74 12.45 7.72
C GLU A 27 10.08 11.10 7.10
N GLU A 28 10.24 10.08 7.92
CA GLU A 28 10.53 8.71 7.48
C GLU A 28 9.36 8.12 6.67
N ILE A 29 8.12 8.38 7.09
CA ILE A 29 6.92 8.02 6.32
C ILE A 29 6.90 8.73 4.97
N ASN A 30 7.25 10.03 4.94
CA ASN A 30 7.32 10.80 3.70
C ASN A 30 8.40 10.28 2.75
N LYS A 31 9.52 9.77 3.25
CA LYS A 31 10.54 9.11 2.42
C LYS A 31 9.98 7.86 1.73
N ILE A 32 9.13 7.10 2.42
CA ILE A 32 8.45 5.95 1.80
C ILE A 32 7.43 6.43 0.76
N LEU A 33 6.55 7.37 1.12
CA LEU A 33 5.53 7.91 0.21
C LEU A 33 6.12 8.46 -1.09
N ASN A 34 7.31 9.05 -1.03
CA ASN A 34 8.01 9.60 -2.19
C ASN A 34 8.97 8.61 -2.88
N SER A 35 9.03 7.36 -2.41
CA SER A 35 9.94 6.36 -2.98
C SER A 35 9.33 5.71 -4.22
N GLU A 36 10.16 5.50 -5.25
CA GLU A 36 9.80 4.72 -6.45
C GLU A 36 9.21 3.36 -6.08
N LYS A 37 9.76 2.71 -5.04
CA LYS A 37 9.28 1.40 -4.61
C LYS A 37 7.86 1.43 -4.03
N TYR A 38 7.45 2.55 -3.43
CA TYR A 38 6.09 2.71 -2.96
C TYR A 38 5.13 2.95 -4.12
N PHE A 39 5.53 3.73 -5.13
CA PHE A 39 4.75 3.87 -6.37
C PHE A 39 4.56 2.51 -7.07
N GLU A 40 5.61 1.69 -7.17
CA GLU A 40 5.51 0.33 -7.69
C GLU A 40 4.52 -0.54 -6.89
N PHE A 41 4.51 -0.41 -5.55
CA PHE A 41 3.55 -1.11 -4.70
C PHE A 41 2.11 -0.67 -5.01
N ILE A 42 1.87 0.63 -5.07
CA ILE A 42 0.54 1.19 -5.38
C ILE A 42 0.05 0.73 -6.76
N ASP A 43 0.91 0.79 -7.77
CA ASP A 43 0.60 0.28 -9.10
C ASP A 43 0.30 -1.22 -9.08
N THR A 44 1.04 -2.00 -8.29
CA THR A 44 0.80 -3.44 -8.13
C THR A 44 -0.59 -3.72 -7.54
N VAL A 45 -0.98 -2.98 -6.50
CA VAL A 45 -2.30 -3.11 -5.85
C VAL A 45 -3.41 -2.78 -6.84
N TYR A 46 -3.34 -1.62 -7.49
CA TYR A 46 -4.38 -1.23 -8.44
C TYR A 46 -4.45 -2.16 -9.65
N ASN A 47 -3.31 -2.58 -10.20
CA ASN A 47 -3.30 -3.53 -11.33
C ASN A 47 -3.88 -4.89 -10.92
N TYR A 48 -3.63 -5.35 -9.69
CA TYR A 48 -4.23 -6.57 -9.16
C TYR A 48 -5.74 -6.48 -9.17
N TYR A 49 -6.32 -5.47 -8.53
CA TYR A 49 -7.78 -5.35 -8.45
C TYR A 49 -8.43 -5.04 -9.81
N ASN A 50 -7.77 -4.26 -10.67
CA ASN A 50 -8.28 -4.00 -12.01
C ASN A 50 -8.39 -5.28 -12.85
N SER A 51 -7.40 -6.17 -12.76
CA SER A 51 -7.42 -7.46 -13.46
C SER A 51 -8.53 -8.42 -12.98
N GLN A 52 -9.06 -8.24 -11.76
CA GLN A 52 -10.15 -9.07 -11.25
C GLN A 52 -11.49 -8.69 -11.90
N ILE A 53 -11.64 -7.43 -12.34
CA ILE A 53 -12.87 -6.95 -13.01
C ILE A 53 -12.88 -7.40 -14.47
N ASN A 54 -11.75 -7.26 -15.17
CA ASN A 54 -11.66 -7.58 -16.58
C ASN A 54 -10.30 -8.22 -16.92
N PRO A 55 -10.20 -9.56 -16.84
CA PRO A 55 -8.93 -10.27 -17.05
C PRO A 55 -8.38 -10.14 -18.48
N ASP A 56 -9.22 -9.73 -19.43
CA ASP A 56 -8.86 -9.50 -20.84
C ASP A 56 -8.75 -8.00 -21.20
N ALA A 57 -8.99 -7.08 -20.26
CA ALA A 57 -8.79 -5.65 -20.51
C ALA A 57 -7.31 -5.31 -20.63
N GLN A 58 -6.87 -5.06 -21.86
CA GLN A 58 -5.62 -4.33 -22.14
C GLN A 58 -5.71 -2.84 -21.74
N SER A 59 -6.89 -2.35 -21.36
CA SER A 59 -7.12 -0.97 -20.98
C SER A 59 -6.81 -0.76 -19.48
N LYS A 60 -6.05 0.29 -19.18
CA LYS A 60 -5.96 0.90 -17.83
C LYS A 60 -7.25 1.64 -17.51
N GLU A 61 -8.39 0.97 -17.62
CA GLU A 61 -9.69 1.55 -17.28
C GLU A 61 -9.72 1.98 -15.81
N ARG A 62 -10.58 2.96 -15.51
CA ARG A 62 -10.85 3.35 -14.11
C ARG A 62 -11.36 2.12 -13.36
N LEU A 63 -10.82 1.86 -12.17
CA LEU A 63 -11.30 0.76 -11.33
C LEU A 63 -12.81 0.93 -11.05
N ALA A 64 -13.53 -0.18 -10.95
CA ALA A 64 -14.87 -0.13 -10.38
C ALA A 64 -14.78 0.35 -8.92
N ILE A 65 -15.87 0.95 -8.41
CA ILE A 65 -15.92 1.50 -7.03
C ILE A 65 -15.46 0.45 -6.01
N GLN A 66 -15.94 -0.78 -6.12
CA GLN A 66 -15.54 -1.86 -5.20
C GLN A 66 -14.03 -2.09 -5.21
N CYS A 67 -13.40 -2.09 -6.39
CA CYS A 67 -11.96 -2.29 -6.49
C CYS A 67 -11.13 -1.09 -6.02
N TYR A 68 -11.68 0.13 -6.06
CA TYR A 68 -11.06 1.26 -5.37
C TYR A 68 -11.08 1.06 -3.85
N LEU A 69 -12.19 0.56 -3.29
CA LEU A 69 -12.30 0.26 -1.87
C LEU A 69 -11.34 -0.86 -1.46
N ASP A 70 -11.31 -1.97 -2.20
CA ASP A 70 -10.43 -3.11 -1.89
C ASP A 70 -8.94 -2.72 -1.98
N ALA A 71 -8.59 -1.87 -2.96
CA ALA A 71 -7.25 -1.33 -3.10
C ALA A 71 -6.89 -0.42 -1.91
N ASP A 72 -7.80 0.46 -1.49
CA ASP A 72 -7.60 1.34 -0.35
C ASP A 72 -7.45 0.54 0.96
N GLU A 73 -8.29 -0.46 1.19
CA GLU A 73 -8.19 -1.39 2.32
C GLU A 73 -6.84 -2.14 2.34
N THR A 74 -6.33 -2.54 1.17
CA THR A 74 -5.02 -3.17 1.05
C THR A 74 -3.88 -2.21 1.38
N ILE A 75 -3.97 -0.97 0.91
CA ILE A 75 -2.97 0.09 1.20
C ILE A 75 -2.99 0.44 2.70
N ASN A 76 -4.17 0.54 3.31
CA ASN A 76 -4.34 0.75 4.74
C ASN A 76 -3.75 -0.42 5.54
N SER A 77 -4.03 -1.66 5.12
CA SER A 77 -3.46 -2.87 5.72
C SER A 77 -1.93 -2.90 5.62
N PHE A 78 -1.36 -2.47 4.49
CA PHE A 78 0.08 -2.32 4.33
C PHE A 78 0.67 -1.40 5.40
N TRP A 79 0.09 -0.20 5.58
CA TRP A 79 0.59 0.77 6.55
C TRP A 79 0.44 0.29 7.99
N ILE A 80 -0.70 -0.30 8.35
CA ILE A 80 -0.93 -0.87 9.69
C ILE A 80 0.11 -1.94 10.00
N ARG A 81 0.42 -2.83 9.04
CA ARG A 81 1.40 -3.91 9.23
C ARG A 81 2.85 -3.44 9.19
N LEU A 82 3.13 -2.40 8.40
CA LEU A 82 4.45 -1.81 8.31
C LEU A 82 4.80 -1.08 9.61
N LEU A 83 3.90 -0.24 10.11
CA LEU A 83 4.11 0.64 11.26
C LEU A 83 3.80 -0.05 12.60
N GLY A 84 2.91 -1.04 12.63
CA GLY A 84 2.55 -1.79 13.82
C GLY A 84 2.11 -0.87 14.97
N ASN A 85 2.71 -1.06 16.15
CA ASN A 85 2.38 -0.29 17.36
C ASN A 85 2.75 1.20 17.28
N ASN A 86 3.48 1.62 16.25
CA ASN A 86 3.88 3.02 16.09
C ASN A 86 2.83 3.86 15.34
N ILE A 87 1.73 3.25 14.90
CA ILE A 87 0.63 3.99 14.28
C ILE A 87 -0.18 4.74 15.35
N ASN A 88 -0.21 6.06 15.24
CA ASN A 88 -1.04 6.93 16.08
C ASN A 88 -2.01 7.74 15.20
N ASP A 89 -2.91 8.50 15.81
CA ASP A 89 -3.95 9.23 15.07
C ASP A 89 -3.38 10.32 14.16
N GLU A 90 -2.25 10.94 14.51
CA GLU A 90 -1.57 11.87 13.61
C GLU A 90 -1.07 11.19 12.34
N ILE A 91 -0.49 9.99 12.48
CA ILE A 91 0.00 9.20 11.35
C ILE A 91 -1.16 8.68 10.51
N LYS A 92 -2.25 8.21 11.13
CA LYS A 92 -3.47 7.81 10.40
C LYS A 92 -4.02 8.95 9.58
N ASN A 93 -4.10 10.15 10.16
CA ASN A 93 -4.56 11.36 9.45
C ASN A 93 -3.61 11.74 8.31
N HIS A 94 -2.29 11.63 8.53
CA HIS A 94 -1.27 11.92 7.51
C HIS A 94 -1.37 10.96 6.32
N LEU A 95 -1.55 9.68 6.60
CA LEU A 95 -1.69 8.61 5.60
C LEU A 95 -3.11 8.48 5.04
N LYS A 96 -4.08 9.19 5.61
CA LYS A 96 -5.52 9.09 5.32
C LYS A 96 -6.07 7.67 5.48
N ILE A 97 -5.59 6.94 6.48
CA ILE A 97 -6.08 5.60 6.80
C ILE A 97 -7.46 5.73 7.43
N THR A 98 -8.48 5.26 6.73
CA THR A 98 -9.84 5.09 7.26
C THR A 98 -10.00 3.67 7.80
N ILE A 99 -10.35 3.55 9.09
CA ILE A 99 -10.66 2.31 9.81
C ILE A 99 -12.14 2.32 10.17
#